data_AF-A0A0Q1G2D7-F1
#
_entry.id   AF-A0A0Q1G2D7-F1
#
_cell.length_a   1.000
_cell.length_b   1.000
_cell.length_c   1.000
_cell.angle_alpha   90.00
_cell.angle_beta   90.00
_cell.angle_gamma   90.00
#
_symmetry.space_group_name_H-M   'P 1'
#
loop_
_entity.id
_entity.type
_entity.pdbx_description
1 polymer ?
#
loop_
_entity_poly.entity_id
_entity_poly.type
_entity_poly.pdbx_seq_one_letter_code
_entity_poly.pdbx_strand_id
1 'polypeptide(L)'
;MILISFLAMLSFQVEVNNQLVDLENRYYLKTADQVIIIGDSAECIGLLLPLPGYYDNIELYPNRCRFLTDCLAYRYIEIGRVHKLNIHLVDQIPSPGTFYLCSNFNPDTNIILSREPLYFSYPGQIIQFVLRPGDEYLDYLMELINTPFILSPRFTPQGFHQVDNCLGSDCASFAIYPHRRRGEQMKYVYPLDIFQYLQPIYHEVFLPREKDSLSVFQSDDGKVIAISRENLWQGDVIHFGEQVSIFYEDRGIKGVLDSKDLVIQSWFNQPGIFTIYNCGFWGEPIRVYKWKINS
;
A
#
# COMPACT_ATOMS: atom_id res chain seq x y z
N MET A 1 -32.05 14.66 19.29
CA MET A 1 -30.88 14.70 18.39
C MET A 1 -30.65 13.28 17.91
N ILE A 2 -31.20 12.96 16.73
CA ILE A 2 -31.14 11.62 16.14
C ILE A 2 -29.88 11.58 15.29
N LEU A 3 -28.86 10.85 15.75
CA LEU A 3 -27.68 10.55 14.95
C LEU A 3 -28.08 9.40 14.02
N ILE A 4 -28.41 9.73 12.77
CA ILE A 4 -28.57 8.71 11.72
C ILE A 4 -27.15 8.37 11.24
N SER A 5 -26.57 7.31 11.80
CA SER A 5 -25.35 6.71 11.31
C SER A 5 -25.68 5.78 10.13
N PHE A 6 -25.55 6.31 8.91
CA PHE A 6 -25.41 5.49 7.71
C PHE A 6 -23.98 4.93 7.68
N LEU A 7 -23.75 3.80 8.35
CA LEU A 7 -22.62 2.93 8.05
C LEU A 7 -23.02 2.08 6.84
N ALA A 8 -22.54 2.45 5.66
CA ALA A 8 -22.59 1.56 4.52
C ALA A 8 -21.78 0.30 4.89
N MET A 9 -22.42 -0.87 4.81
CA MET A 9 -21.78 -2.17 5.00
C MET A 9 -20.70 -2.37 3.93
N LEU A 10 -19.45 -2.04 4.24
CA LEU A 10 -18.30 -2.36 3.40
C LEU A 10 -17.91 -3.80 3.67
N SER A 11 -18.15 -4.69 2.71
CA SER A 11 -17.71 -6.08 2.78
C SER A 11 -16.20 -6.16 2.54
N PHE A 12 -15.41 -6.31 3.59
CA PHE A 12 -13.96 -6.51 3.43
C PHE A 12 -13.60 -7.93 2.99
N GLN A 13 -12.53 -8.06 2.21
CA GLN A 13 -11.88 -9.34 1.95
C GLN A 13 -10.69 -9.53 2.89
N VAL A 14 -10.48 -10.78 3.29
CA VAL A 14 -9.48 -11.16 4.30
C VAL A 14 -8.63 -12.29 3.75
N GLU A 15 -7.32 -12.08 3.78
CA GLU A 15 -6.34 -13.10 3.43
C GLU A 15 -5.42 -13.37 4.63
N VAL A 16 -5.14 -14.64 4.88
CA VAL A 16 -4.24 -15.07 5.96
C VAL A 16 -3.08 -15.84 5.33
N ASN A 17 -1.85 -15.37 5.57
CA ASN A 17 -0.63 -15.97 5.03
C ASN A 17 -0.69 -16.23 3.51
N ASN A 18 -1.16 -15.25 2.74
CA ASN A 18 -1.32 -15.32 1.28
C ASN A 18 -2.25 -16.43 0.77
N GLN A 19 -3.22 -16.85 1.60
CA GLN A 19 -4.29 -17.75 1.21
C GLN A 19 -5.64 -17.09 1.48
N LEU A 20 -6.48 -17.04 0.44
CA LEU A 20 -7.88 -16.62 0.59
C LEU A 20 -8.56 -17.66 1.49
N VAL A 21 -8.97 -17.25 2.68
CA VAL A 21 -9.63 -18.15 3.61
C VAL A 21 -11.12 -18.09 3.37
N ASP A 22 -11.70 -19.21 2.92
CA ASP A 22 -13.14 -19.44 3.03
C ASP A 22 -13.44 -19.78 4.49
N LEU A 23 -14.14 -18.87 5.17
CA LEU A 23 -14.21 -18.81 6.63
C LEU A 23 -15.14 -19.87 7.24
N GLU A 24 -15.65 -20.81 6.44
CA GLU A 24 -16.46 -21.91 6.92
C GLU A 24 -15.64 -23.02 7.60
N ASN A 25 -14.31 -23.08 7.42
CA ASN A 25 -13.50 -24.17 7.98
C ASN A 25 -12.18 -23.70 8.61
N ARG A 26 -12.30 -23.42 9.92
CA ARG A 26 -11.27 -23.29 10.98
C ARG A 26 -10.70 -21.88 11.26
N TYR A 27 -10.73 -21.58 12.57
CA TYR A 27 -10.09 -20.50 13.33
C TYR A 27 -10.45 -19.04 13.03
N TYR A 28 -11.43 -18.77 12.17
CA TYR A 28 -11.88 -17.39 11.94
C TYR A 28 -13.39 -17.28 11.68
N LEU A 29 -14.04 -16.26 12.23
CA LEU A 29 -15.46 -15.96 12.02
C LEU A 29 -15.57 -14.56 11.38
N LYS A 30 -16.16 -14.47 10.18
CA LYS A 30 -16.56 -13.20 9.56
C LYS A 30 -18.04 -12.95 9.77
N THR A 31 -18.35 -11.79 10.34
CA THR A 31 -19.62 -11.11 10.07
C THR A 31 -19.31 -9.89 9.21
N ALA A 32 -20.33 -9.18 8.72
CA ALA A 32 -20.14 -7.99 7.87
C ALA A 32 -19.15 -6.96 8.45
N ASP A 33 -18.93 -6.98 9.77
CA ASP A 33 -18.21 -5.95 10.52
C ASP A 33 -17.07 -6.53 11.40
N GLN A 34 -16.83 -7.86 11.40
CA GLN A 34 -15.91 -8.49 12.37
C GLN A 34 -15.09 -9.62 11.78
N VAL A 35 -13.82 -9.71 12.18
CA VAL A 35 -12.95 -10.88 12.02
C VAL A 35 -12.56 -11.31 13.42
N ILE A 36 -12.99 -12.51 13.79
CA ILE A 36 -12.69 -13.13 15.07
C ILE A 36 -11.54 -14.10 14.84
N ILE A 37 -10.39 -13.88 15.48
CA ILE A 37 -9.30 -14.87 15.53
C ILE A 37 -9.57 -15.76 16.73
N ILE A 38 -9.84 -17.05 16.49
CA ILE A 38 -10.09 -18.01 17.57
C ILE A 38 -8.81 -18.82 17.77
N GLY A 39 -8.21 -18.72 18.96
CA GLY A 39 -7.09 -19.55 19.37
C GLY A 39 -7.33 -20.13 20.76
N ASP A 40 -6.86 -21.35 20.99
CA ASP A 40 -6.81 -21.94 22.33
C ASP A 40 -5.79 -21.16 23.16
N SER A 41 -6.26 -20.44 24.19
CA SER A 41 -5.48 -19.72 25.22
C SER A 41 -4.15 -19.12 24.75
N ALA A 42 -4.14 -17.82 24.43
CA ALA A 42 -2.89 -17.07 24.23
C ALA A 42 -2.52 -16.33 25.52
N GLU A 43 -1.33 -16.58 26.06
CA GLU A 43 -0.82 -15.84 27.21
C GLU A 43 -0.54 -14.37 26.86
N CYS A 44 -0.22 -14.09 25.61
CA CYS A 44 0.09 -12.76 25.10
C CYS A 44 -0.25 -12.63 23.62
N ILE A 45 -0.79 -11.48 23.23
CA ILE A 45 -1.09 -11.12 21.84
C ILE A 45 -0.42 -9.79 21.54
N GLY A 46 0.27 -9.73 20.40
CA GLY A 46 0.88 -8.51 19.94
C GLY A 46 0.62 -8.21 18.48
N LEU A 47 0.91 -6.96 18.13
CA LEU A 47 0.97 -6.46 16.78
C LEU A 47 2.43 -6.21 16.42
N LEU A 48 2.81 -6.56 15.19
CA LEU A 48 4.11 -6.28 14.62
C LEU A 48 3.95 -5.25 13.52
N LEU A 49 4.42 -4.03 13.81
CA LEU A 49 4.35 -2.91 12.87
C LEU A 49 5.72 -2.72 12.21
N PRO A 50 5.81 -2.60 10.87
CA PRO A 50 7.08 -2.26 10.26
C PRO A 50 7.58 -0.91 10.79
N LEU A 51 8.86 -0.83 11.11
CA LEU A 51 9.47 0.43 11.49
C LEU A 51 9.53 1.33 10.26
N PRO A 52 9.01 2.58 10.35
CA PRO A 52 9.19 3.56 9.29
C PRO A 52 10.67 3.72 8.98
N GLY A 53 11.02 3.63 7.71
CA GLY A 53 12.39 3.74 7.28
C GLY A 53 12.51 3.65 5.78
N TYR A 54 13.65 4.13 5.28
CA TYR A 54 14.04 3.94 3.91
C TYR A 54 14.88 2.66 3.81
N TYR A 55 14.23 1.57 3.42
CA TYR A 55 14.90 0.31 3.16
C TYR A 55 15.46 0.34 1.73
N ASP A 56 16.73 -0.03 1.57
CA ASP A 56 17.43 0.10 0.29
C ASP A 56 18.14 -1.21 -0.05
N ASN A 57 17.68 -1.88 -1.12
CA ASN A 57 18.30 -3.10 -1.63
C ASN A 57 19.41 -2.82 -2.66
N ILE A 58 19.74 -1.56 -2.95
CA ILE A 58 20.78 -1.19 -3.92
C ILE A 58 22.14 -1.18 -3.20
N GLU A 59 22.99 -2.17 -3.47
CA GLU A 59 24.33 -2.34 -2.89
C GLU A 59 25.35 -1.23 -3.24
N LEU A 60 24.96 -0.19 -3.99
CA LEU A 60 25.89 0.63 -4.77
C LEU A 60 26.56 1.80 -4.02
N TYR A 61 26.27 2.05 -2.73
CA TYR A 61 26.84 3.22 -2.04
C TYR A 61 27.32 2.93 -0.60
N PRO A 62 28.64 2.68 -0.39
CA PRO A 62 29.19 2.35 0.94
C PRO A 62 29.17 3.51 1.97
N ASN A 63 28.78 4.73 1.59
CA ASN A 63 28.97 5.93 2.41
C ASN A 63 27.69 6.78 2.65
N ARG A 64 26.49 6.24 2.42
CA ARG A 64 25.26 6.88 2.93
C ARG A 64 24.71 6.04 4.08
N CYS A 65 24.54 6.67 5.25
CA CYS A 65 23.78 6.12 6.37
C CYS A 65 22.34 5.83 5.91
N ARG A 66 22.12 4.64 5.38
CA ARG A 66 20.81 4.02 5.15
C ARG A 66 21.02 2.56 5.49
N PHE A 67 20.08 1.98 6.19
CA PHE A 67 20.11 0.55 6.48
C PHE A 67 20.31 -0.18 5.14
N LEU A 68 21.49 -0.77 4.93
CA LEU A 68 21.76 -1.75 3.86
C LEU A 68 20.97 -3.00 4.25
N THR A 69 19.65 -2.93 4.15
CA THR A 69 18.81 -3.88 4.84
C THR A 69 18.20 -4.86 3.86
N ASP A 70 18.95 -5.94 3.69
CA ASP A 70 18.38 -7.25 3.43
C ASP A 70 17.27 -7.64 4.43
N CYS A 71 17.12 -6.90 5.54
CA CYS A 71 16.33 -7.21 6.71
C CYS A 71 15.36 -6.07 7.06
N LEU A 72 14.06 -6.31 6.93
CA LEU A 72 13.02 -5.42 7.40
C LEU A 72 12.95 -5.44 8.92
N ALA A 73 12.67 -4.29 9.52
CA ALA A 73 12.58 -4.16 10.96
C ALA A 73 11.12 -3.96 11.39
N TYR A 74 10.69 -4.69 12.41
CA TYR A 74 9.33 -4.65 12.94
C TYR A 74 9.36 -4.35 14.43
N ARG A 75 8.51 -3.43 14.89
CA ARG A 75 8.29 -3.16 16.30
C ARG A 75 7.19 -4.06 16.83
N TYR A 76 7.48 -4.75 17.92
CA TYR A 76 6.49 -5.46 18.72
C TYR A 76 5.75 -4.53 19.67
N ILE A 77 4.43 -4.64 19.65
CA ILE A 77 3.51 -3.92 20.55
C ILE A 77 2.56 -4.96 21.15
N GLU A 78 2.65 -5.19 22.46
CA GLU A 78 1.67 -6.01 23.18
C GLU A 78 0.31 -5.29 23.17
N ILE A 79 -0.71 -5.95 22.62
CA ILE A 79 -2.08 -5.42 22.55
C ILE A 79 -2.98 -6.00 23.64
N GLY A 80 -2.56 -7.09 24.29
CA GLY A 80 -3.22 -7.61 25.47
C GLY A 80 -2.87 -9.06 25.80
N ARG A 81 -3.41 -9.54 26.92
CA ARG A 81 -3.33 -10.93 27.36
C ARG A 81 -4.74 -11.49 27.45
N VAL A 82 -5.00 -12.64 26.83
CA VAL A 82 -6.37 -13.15 26.73
C VAL A 82 -6.43 -14.65 26.98
N HIS A 83 -6.97 -15.06 28.13
CA HIS A 83 -7.18 -16.47 28.47
C HIS A 83 -8.13 -17.22 27.51
N LYS A 84 -8.95 -16.49 26.74
CA LYS A 84 -9.73 -16.95 25.58
C LYS A 84 -9.85 -15.81 24.56
N LEU A 85 -9.19 -15.91 23.40
CA LEU A 85 -9.34 -14.92 22.33
C LEU A 85 -10.80 -14.90 21.83
N ASN A 86 -11.52 -13.83 22.15
CA ASN A 86 -12.58 -13.31 21.29
C ASN A 86 -12.12 -11.92 20.87
N ILE A 87 -11.16 -11.86 19.95
CA ILE A 87 -10.75 -10.55 19.45
C ILE A 87 -11.67 -10.13 18.32
N HIS A 88 -12.48 -9.11 18.57
CA HIS A 88 -13.13 -8.31 17.53
C HIS A 88 -12.10 -7.30 17.01
N LEU A 89 -11.19 -7.76 16.15
CA LEU A 89 -10.05 -6.92 15.70
C LEU A 89 -10.48 -5.90 14.65
N VAL A 90 -11.52 -6.18 13.86
CA VAL A 90 -11.93 -5.30 12.75
C VAL A 90 -12.43 -3.95 13.25
N ASP A 91 -13.17 -3.92 14.36
CA ASP A 91 -13.64 -2.65 14.96
C ASP A 91 -12.46 -1.77 15.45
N GLN A 92 -11.26 -2.35 15.59
CA GLN A 92 -10.05 -1.67 16.04
C GLN A 92 -8.98 -1.50 14.96
N ILE A 93 -9.13 -2.17 13.80
CA ILE A 93 -8.24 -1.97 12.66
C ILE A 93 -8.80 -0.78 11.86
N PRO A 94 -8.15 0.39 11.93
CA PRO A 94 -8.75 1.63 11.45
C PRO A 94 -8.73 1.75 9.92
N SER A 95 -8.05 0.87 9.20
CA SER A 95 -7.87 0.98 7.75
C SER A 95 -7.52 -0.36 7.08
N PRO A 96 -7.81 -0.51 5.78
CA PRO A 96 -7.15 -1.50 4.91
C PRO A 96 -5.63 -1.50 5.06
N GLY A 97 -5.00 -2.62 4.74
CA GLY A 97 -3.55 -2.79 4.82
C GLY A 97 -3.12 -4.20 5.21
N THR A 98 -1.81 -4.35 5.33
CA THR A 98 -1.14 -5.56 5.81
C THR A 98 -0.74 -5.40 7.26
N PHE A 99 -1.04 -6.43 8.06
CA PHE A 99 -0.77 -6.49 9.49
C PHE A 99 -0.12 -7.81 9.84
N TYR A 100 0.68 -7.81 10.90
CA TYR A 100 1.23 -9.02 11.48
C TYR A 100 0.76 -9.13 12.92
N LEU A 101 0.06 -10.23 13.22
CA LEU A 101 -0.40 -10.53 14.56
C LEU A 101 0.39 -11.69 15.11
N CYS A 102 0.71 -11.64 16.39
CA CYS A 102 1.43 -12.71 17.05
C CYS A 102 0.77 -13.17 18.34
N SER A 103 0.94 -14.44 18.66
CA SER A 103 0.39 -15.10 19.84
C SER A 103 1.48 -15.91 20.52
N ASN A 104 1.56 -15.82 21.85
CA ASN A 104 2.61 -16.47 22.66
C ASN A 104 4.03 -16.11 22.18
N PHE A 105 4.18 -14.91 21.63
CA PHE A 105 5.42 -14.42 21.05
C PHE A 105 6.09 -13.47 22.04
N ASN A 106 7.29 -13.83 22.49
CA ASN A 106 8.07 -13.04 23.44
C ASN A 106 9.48 -12.82 22.87
N PRO A 107 9.69 -11.74 22.10
CA PRO A 107 10.98 -11.51 21.50
C PRO A 107 11.97 -11.00 22.56
N ASP A 108 13.25 -11.39 22.44
CA ASP A 108 14.32 -10.89 23.32
C ASP A 108 14.46 -9.36 23.29
N THR A 109 14.03 -8.73 22.19
CA THR A 109 13.96 -7.28 22.03
C THR A 109 12.64 -6.87 21.37
N ASN A 110 12.20 -5.63 21.59
CA ASN A 110 10.99 -5.11 20.95
C ASN A 110 11.12 -4.87 19.43
N ILE A 111 12.30 -5.16 18.85
CA ILE A 111 12.57 -5.02 17.42
C ILE A 111 12.92 -6.39 16.84
N ILE A 112 12.20 -6.80 15.80
CA ILE A 112 12.48 -8.02 15.04
C ILE A 112 13.06 -7.61 13.70
N LEU A 113 14.15 -8.25 13.31
CA LEU A 113 14.72 -8.10 11.97
C LEU A 113 14.40 -9.36 11.17
N SER A 114 13.84 -9.20 9.97
CA SER A 114 13.54 -10.34 9.10
C SER A 114 13.84 -10.04 7.62
N ARG A 115 14.46 -11.01 6.94
CA ARG A 115 14.67 -10.99 5.48
C ARG A 115 13.51 -11.59 4.69
N GLU A 116 12.61 -12.26 5.42
CA GLU A 116 11.48 -13.03 4.92
C GLU A 116 10.19 -12.55 5.58
N PRO A 117 9.00 -12.90 5.07
CA PRO A 117 7.77 -12.66 5.80
C PRO A 117 7.82 -13.30 7.18
N LEU A 118 7.41 -12.55 8.22
CA LEU A 118 7.56 -12.99 9.61
C LEU A 118 6.84 -14.31 9.92
N TYR A 119 5.71 -14.58 9.26
CA TYR A 119 4.98 -15.85 9.43
C TYR A 119 5.75 -17.07 8.91
N PHE A 120 6.71 -16.90 7.98
CA PHE A 120 7.63 -17.97 7.59
C PHE A 120 8.71 -18.21 8.64
N SER A 121 9.26 -17.14 9.23
CA SER A 121 10.31 -17.25 10.25
C SER A 121 9.78 -17.75 11.60
N TYR A 122 8.51 -17.51 11.90
CA TYR A 122 7.87 -17.84 13.18
C TYR A 122 6.53 -18.58 12.97
N PRO A 123 6.55 -19.77 12.35
CA PRO A 123 5.34 -20.50 12.01
C PRO A 123 4.53 -20.85 13.26
N GLY A 124 3.22 -20.62 13.21
CA GLY A 124 2.29 -20.87 14.32
C GLY A 124 2.32 -19.83 15.44
N GLN A 125 3.29 -18.91 15.44
CA GLN A 125 3.38 -17.79 16.39
C GLN A 125 2.98 -16.46 15.76
N ILE A 126 3.28 -16.27 14.48
CA ILE A 126 2.97 -15.06 13.73
C ILE A 126 2.09 -15.40 12.54
N ILE A 127 1.06 -14.59 12.31
CA ILE A 127 0.22 -14.62 11.12
C ILE A 127 0.31 -13.27 10.40
N GLN A 128 0.29 -13.29 9.07
CA GLN A 128 0.05 -12.11 8.27
C GLN A 128 -1.44 -12.03 7.94
N PHE A 129 -2.00 -10.84 8.07
CA PHE A 129 -3.38 -10.52 7.74
C PHE A 129 -3.40 -9.38 6.73
N VAL A 130 -4.10 -9.57 5.62
CA VAL A 130 -4.28 -8.53 4.60
C VAL A 130 -5.75 -8.17 4.52
N LEU A 131 -6.06 -6.90 4.73
CA LEU A 131 -7.39 -6.32 4.69
C LEU A 131 -7.55 -5.41 3.48
N ARG A 132 -8.57 -5.66 2.66
CA ARG A 132 -8.89 -4.80 1.51
C ARG A 132 -10.40 -4.60 1.35
N PRO A 133 -10.83 -3.44 0.82
CA PRO A 133 -12.25 -3.09 0.72
C PRO A 133 -12.97 -3.76 -0.46
N GLY A 134 -12.26 -4.27 -1.46
CA GLY A 134 -12.84 -4.86 -2.67
C GLY A 134 -11.80 -5.51 -3.58
N ASP A 135 -12.21 -5.78 -4.83
CA ASP A 135 -11.44 -6.47 -5.88
C ASP A 135 -11.04 -5.56 -7.05
N GLU A 136 -11.16 -4.24 -6.89
CA GLU A 136 -10.75 -3.28 -7.93
C GLU A 136 -9.26 -2.94 -7.83
N TYR A 137 -8.71 -2.35 -8.89
CA TYR A 137 -7.29 -1.99 -8.98
C TYR A 137 -6.79 -1.17 -7.76
N LEU A 138 -7.56 -0.16 -7.33
CA LEU A 138 -7.20 0.65 -6.16
C LEU A 138 -7.29 -0.13 -4.84
N ASP A 139 -8.20 -1.11 -4.75
CA ASP A 139 -8.37 -1.90 -3.53
C ASP A 139 -7.16 -2.83 -3.29
N TYR A 140 -6.55 -3.34 -4.37
CA TYR A 140 -5.30 -4.08 -4.27
C TYR A 140 -4.13 -3.21 -3.81
N LEU A 141 -4.05 -1.93 -4.22
CA LEU A 141 -3.02 -1.03 -3.69
C LEU A 141 -3.15 -0.86 -2.17
N MET A 142 -4.38 -0.92 -1.65
CA MET A 142 -4.63 -0.80 -0.22
C MET A 142 -4.05 -1.96 0.59
N GLU A 143 -3.82 -3.14 -0.01
CA GLU A 143 -3.16 -4.27 0.67
C GLU A 143 -1.75 -3.89 1.14
N LEU A 144 -1.05 -3.04 0.38
CA LEU A 144 0.31 -2.59 0.70
C LEU A 144 0.35 -1.43 1.71
N ILE A 145 -0.80 -0.90 2.15
CA ILE A 145 -0.83 0.04 3.28
C ILE A 145 -0.31 -0.68 4.53
N ASN A 146 0.40 0.07 5.39
CA ASN A 146 1.11 -0.44 6.56
C ASN A 146 2.28 -1.40 6.22
N THR A 147 2.79 -1.36 5.00
CA THR A 147 4.08 -1.94 4.63
C THR A 147 5.14 -0.83 4.52
N PRO A 148 6.45 -1.13 4.69
CA PRO A 148 7.50 -0.13 4.52
C PRO A 148 7.76 0.21 3.05
N PHE A 149 8.34 1.39 2.80
CA PHE A 149 8.97 1.70 1.52
C PHE A 149 10.27 0.91 1.37
N ILE A 150 10.43 0.20 0.26
CA ILE A 150 11.65 -0.55 -0.08
C ILE A 150 12.11 -0.11 -1.46
N LEU A 151 13.28 0.52 -1.57
CA LEU A 151 13.88 0.84 -2.86
C LEU A 151 14.34 -0.44 -3.55
N SER A 152 13.90 -0.65 -4.80
CA SER A 152 14.26 -1.82 -5.61
C SER A 152 13.92 -3.14 -4.89
N PRO A 153 12.64 -3.40 -4.58
CA PRO A 153 12.24 -4.65 -3.95
C PRO A 153 12.67 -5.84 -4.83
N ARG A 154 13.05 -6.95 -4.19
CA ARG A 154 13.67 -8.11 -4.84
C ARG A 154 13.00 -9.42 -4.45
N PHE A 155 13.53 -10.52 -4.97
CA PHE A 155 13.18 -11.85 -4.51
C PHE A 155 13.81 -12.15 -3.14
N THR A 156 13.04 -12.75 -2.24
CA THR A 156 13.51 -13.27 -0.96
C THR A 156 14.29 -14.58 -1.17
N PRO A 157 15.11 -15.01 -0.20
CA PRO A 157 15.76 -16.33 -0.24
C PRO A 157 14.84 -17.53 -0.53
N GLN A 158 13.55 -17.49 -0.19
CA GLN A 158 12.58 -18.53 -0.56
C GLN A 158 12.01 -18.39 -1.99
N GLY A 159 12.46 -17.41 -2.78
CA GLY A 159 12.06 -17.22 -4.17
C GLY A 159 10.78 -16.40 -4.36
N PHE A 160 10.29 -15.75 -3.31
CA PHE A 160 9.12 -14.89 -3.36
C PHE A 160 9.49 -13.44 -3.70
N HIS A 161 8.73 -12.73 -4.52
CA HIS A 161 8.97 -11.29 -4.65
C HIS A 161 8.47 -10.54 -3.41
N GLN A 162 9.26 -9.62 -2.86
CA GLN A 162 8.93 -8.88 -1.63
C GLN A 162 7.57 -8.18 -1.71
N VAL A 163 7.28 -7.54 -2.85
CA VAL A 163 6.00 -6.84 -3.08
C VAL A 163 4.82 -7.81 -3.13
N ASP A 164 4.98 -8.96 -3.79
CA ASP A 164 3.92 -9.98 -3.92
C ASP A 164 3.56 -10.61 -2.56
N ASN A 165 4.39 -10.43 -1.52
CA ASN A 165 4.17 -10.94 -0.16
C ASN A 165 3.88 -9.81 0.84
N CYS A 166 3.52 -8.63 0.35
CA CYS A 166 3.23 -7.44 1.16
C CYS A 166 4.34 -7.12 2.17
N LEU A 167 5.61 -7.28 1.76
CA LEU A 167 6.76 -6.91 2.59
C LEU A 167 7.12 -5.44 2.46
N GLY A 168 6.72 -4.81 1.37
CA GLY A 168 7.02 -3.41 1.05
C GLY A 168 7.27 -3.21 -0.43
N SER A 169 7.32 -1.96 -0.86
CA SER A 169 7.45 -1.62 -2.28
C SER A 169 8.12 -0.27 -2.50
N ASP A 170 8.70 -0.06 -3.68
CA ASP A 170 8.97 1.28 -4.20
C ASP A 170 7.75 1.81 -4.97
N CYS A 171 7.87 2.98 -5.58
CA CYS A 171 6.76 3.66 -6.27
C CYS A 171 6.29 2.92 -7.53
N ALA A 172 7.21 2.43 -8.36
CA ALA A 172 6.86 1.72 -9.58
C ALA A 172 6.29 0.33 -9.28
N SER A 173 6.90 -0.39 -8.34
CA SER A 173 6.42 -1.72 -7.95
C SER A 173 5.07 -1.65 -7.23
N PHE A 174 4.83 -0.59 -6.45
CA PHE A 174 3.51 -0.30 -5.88
C PHE A 174 2.45 -0.17 -6.97
N ALA A 175 2.71 0.64 -8.00
CA ALA A 175 1.78 0.82 -9.12
C ALA A 175 1.53 -0.47 -9.92
N ILE A 176 2.54 -1.34 -10.08
CA ILE A 176 2.41 -2.60 -10.83
C ILE A 176 1.70 -3.69 -10.02
N TYR A 177 1.76 -3.63 -8.69
CA TYR A 177 1.28 -4.69 -7.79
C TYR A 177 -0.15 -5.16 -8.09
N PRO A 178 -1.17 -4.29 -8.25
CA PRO A 178 -2.55 -4.73 -8.49
C PRO A 178 -2.70 -5.63 -9.72
N HIS A 179 -1.99 -5.31 -10.80
CA HIS A 179 -2.03 -6.10 -12.03
C HIS A 179 -1.50 -7.51 -11.80
N ARG A 180 -0.33 -7.61 -11.14
CA ARG A 180 0.25 -8.90 -10.76
C ARG A 180 -0.65 -9.68 -9.80
N ARG A 181 -1.23 -8.98 -8.82
CA ARG A 181 -2.12 -9.56 -7.83
C ARG A 181 -3.39 -10.15 -8.45
N ARG A 182 -3.84 -9.57 -9.58
CA ARG A 182 -4.93 -10.06 -10.45
C ARG A 182 -4.50 -11.14 -11.46
N GLY A 183 -3.25 -11.58 -11.43
CA GLY A 183 -2.71 -12.65 -12.27
C GLY A 183 -2.04 -12.19 -13.57
N GLU A 184 -1.93 -10.88 -13.81
CA GLU A 184 -1.25 -10.37 -15.00
C GLU A 184 0.27 -10.60 -14.91
N GLN A 185 0.89 -10.97 -16.04
CA GLN A 185 2.31 -11.35 -16.10
C GLN A 185 3.21 -10.12 -16.32
N MET A 186 3.05 -9.09 -15.51
CA MET A 186 3.88 -7.89 -15.55
C MET A 186 5.17 -8.09 -14.75
N LYS A 187 6.31 -7.65 -15.30
CA LYS A 187 7.56 -7.57 -14.53
C LYS A 187 7.58 -6.29 -13.72
N TYR A 188 8.05 -6.36 -12.48
CA TYR A 188 8.48 -5.18 -11.74
C TYR A 188 9.65 -4.53 -12.45
N VAL A 189 9.61 -3.20 -12.56
CA VAL A 189 10.60 -2.39 -13.29
C VAL A 189 10.83 -1.06 -12.58
N TYR A 190 11.87 -0.34 -13.00
CA TYR A 190 12.16 0.99 -12.47
C TYR A 190 11.10 2.02 -12.90
N PRO A 191 10.97 3.15 -12.17
CA PRO A 191 10.01 4.22 -12.50
C PRO A 191 10.10 4.76 -13.93
N LEU A 192 11.29 4.76 -14.54
CA LEU A 192 11.47 5.19 -15.92
C LEU A 192 11.12 4.11 -16.95
N ASP A 193 11.12 2.84 -16.57
CA ASP A 193 10.83 1.73 -17.47
C ASP A 193 9.33 1.38 -17.49
N ILE A 194 8.56 1.90 -16.53
CA ILE A 194 7.11 1.65 -16.42
C ILE A 194 6.35 2.10 -17.68
N PHE A 195 6.89 3.05 -18.46
CA PHE A 195 6.26 3.55 -19.70
C PHE A 195 5.96 2.46 -20.73
N GLN A 196 6.67 1.33 -20.69
CA GLN A 196 6.35 0.18 -21.54
C GLN A 196 4.92 -0.32 -21.32
N TYR A 197 4.40 -0.18 -20.09
CA TYR A 197 3.04 -0.57 -19.68
C TYR A 197 2.03 0.57 -19.74
N LEU A 198 2.43 1.77 -20.14
CA LEU A 198 1.60 2.97 -20.05
C LEU A 198 1.33 3.61 -21.41
N GLN A 199 0.11 4.10 -21.61
CA GLN A 199 -0.31 4.90 -22.75
C GLN A 199 -0.54 6.35 -22.30
N PRO A 200 0.12 7.35 -22.90
CA PRO A 200 -0.12 8.75 -22.55
C PRO A 200 -1.58 9.14 -22.79
N ILE A 201 -2.20 9.82 -21.81
CA ILE A 201 -3.51 10.47 -21.98
C ILE A 201 -3.32 11.80 -22.73
N TYR A 202 -2.25 12.49 -22.39
CA TYR A 202 -1.80 13.74 -22.98
C TYR A 202 -0.35 13.59 -23.43
N HIS A 203 0.04 14.33 -24.46
CA HIS A 203 1.44 14.36 -24.91
C HIS A 203 2.23 15.48 -24.23
N GLU A 204 1.50 16.45 -23.66
CA GLU A 204 2.04 17.61 -22.97
C GLU A 204 2.62 17.25 -21.60
N VAL A 205 3.49 18.13 -21.11
CA VAL A 205 3.96 18.14 -19.73
C VAL A 205 3.21 19.25 -19.01
N PHE A 206 2.76 18.99 -17.78
CA PHE A 206 1.99 19.93 -17.00
C PHE A 206 2.76 20.38 -15.76
N LEU A 207 2.64 21.66 -15.42
CA LEU A 207 3.22 22.26 -14.23
C LEU A 207 2.12 22.98 -13.43
N PRO A 208 2.25 23.09 -12.10
CA PRO A 208 1.36 23.92 -11.32
C PRO A 208 1.60 25.39 -11.68
N ARG A 209 0.53 26.10 -12.10
CA ARG A 209 0.65 27.49 -12.58
C ARG A 209 0.95 28.49 -11.48
N GLU A 210 0.41 28.25 -10.30
CA GLU A 210 0.66 29.04 -9.09
C GLU A 210 1.45 28.18 -8.09
N LYS A 211 2.10 28.80 -7.11
CA LYS A 211 2.79 28.08 -6.01
C LYS A 211 1.94 28.02 -4.75
N ASP A 212 0.64 28.22 -4.89
CA ASP A 212 -0.28 28.30 -3.77
C ASP A 212 -0.95 26.94 -3.50
N SER A 213 -1.86 26.90 -2.52
CA SER A 213 -2.50 25.65 -2.10
C SER A 213 -3.65 25.17 -2.99
N LEU A 214 -4.00 25.90 -4.06
CA LEU A 214 -5.07 25.55 -5.01
C LEU A 214 -4.61 25.80 -6.46
N SER A 215 -3.43 25.30 -6.82
CA SER A 215 -2.92 25.50 -8.17
C SER A 215 -3.35 24.38 -9.10
N VAL A 216 -3.83 24.77 -10.29
CA VAL A 216 -4.18 23.87 -11.39
C VAL A 216 -2.94 23.51 -12.19
N PHE A 217 -2.85 22.25 -12.62
CA PHE A 217 -1.82 21.79 -13.54
C PHE A 217 -2.13 22.19 -14.97
N GLN A 218 -1.21 22.92 -15.60
CA GLN A 218 -1.34 23.44 -16.95
C GLN A 218 -0.08 23.18 -17.78
N SER A 219 -0.27 22.93 -19.07
CA SER A 219 0.82 22.95 -20.06
C SER A 219 1.14 24.38 -20.49
N ASP A 220 2.23 24.55 -21.25
CA ASP A 220 2.70 25.86 -21.73
C ASP A 220 1.68 26.61 -22.60
N ASP A 221 0.79 25.89 -23.29
CA ASP A 221 -0.31 26.46 -24.09
C ASP A 221 -1.61 26.71 -23.29
N GLY A 222 -1.59 26.45 -21.97
CA GLY A 222 -2.70 26.70 -21.06
C GLY A 222 -3.74 25.58 -20.98
N LYS A 223 -3.50 24.42 -21.60
CA LYS A 223 -4.37 23.25 -21.47
C LYS A 223 -4.30 22.68 -20.04
N VAL A 224 -5.45 22.26 -19.52
CA VAL A 224 -5.60 21.64 -18.20
C VAL A 224 -5.76 20.12 -18.34
N ILE A 225 -5.43 19.38 -17.29
CA ILE A 225 -5.77 17.96 -17.18
C ILE A 225 -7.22 17.84 -16.71
N ALA A 226 -8.11 17.39 -17.60
CA ALA A 226 -9.50 17.12 -17.24
C ALA A 226 -9.62 15.78 -16.49
N ILE A 227 -10.43 15.75 -15.44
CA ILE A 227 -10.76 14.54 -14.70
C ILE A 227 -12.08 13.99 -15.24
N SER A 228 -12.00 12.92 -16.01
CA SER A 228 -13.16 12.18 -16.55
C SER A 228 -12.71 10.78 -16.98
N ARG A 229 -13.66 9.86 -17.20
CA ARG A 229 -13.33 8.49 -17.64
C ARG A 229 -12.54 8.43 -18.94
N GLU A 230 -12.78 9.39 -19.83
CA GLU A 230 -12.10 9.52 -21.12
C GLU A 230 -10.69 10.10 -20.95
N ASN A 231 -10.48 10.94 -19.94
CA ASN A 231 -9.20 11.59 -19.62
C ASN A 231 -8.57 10.92 -18.39
N LEU A 232 -8.14 11.69 -17.38
CA LEU A 232 -7.60 11.17 -16.13
C LEU A 232 -8.74 10.63 -15.26
N TRP A 233 -8.63 9.37 -14.84
CA TRP A 233 -9.59 8.73 -13.95
C TRP A 233 -8.91 7.98 -12.80
N GLN A 234 -9.69 7.61 -11.78
CA GLN A 234 -9.20 6.84 -10.64
C GLN A 234 -8.50 5.56 -11.10
N GLY A 235 -7.28 5.32 -10.60
CA GLY A 235 -6.43 4.20 -11.00
C GLY A 235 -5.40 4.53 -12.10
N ASP A 236 -5.55 5.67 -12.79
CA ASP A 236 -4.58 6.13 -13.77
C ASP A 236 -3.28 6.63 -13.12
N VAL A 237 -2.21 6.69 -13.90
CA VAL A 237 -0.87 7.01 -13.43
C VAL A 237 -0.56 8.50 -13.60
N ILE A 238 -0.08 9.13 -12.53
CA ILE A 238 0.59 10.43 -12.54
C ILE A 238 2.09 10.19 -12.34
N HIS A 239 2.91 10.65 -13.28
CA HIS A 239 4.34 10.42 -13.31
C HIS A 239 5.09 11.74 -13.13
N PHE A 240 5.97 11.81 -12.13
CA PHE A 240 6.78 12.98 -11.75
C PHE A 240 8.26 12.82 -12.17
N GLY A 241 8.54 12.03 -13.21
CA GLY A 241 9.91 11.74 -13.66
C GLY A 241 10.59 10.62 -12.86
N GLU A 242 10.87 10.83 -11.59
CA GLU A 242 11.50 9.80 -10.73
C GLU A 242 10.48 9.05 -9.83
N GLN A 243 9.26 9.57 -9.74
CA GLN A 243 8.18 9.01 -8.93
C GLN A 243 6.97 8.64 -9.80
N VAL A 244 6.36 7.52 -9.43
CA VAL A 244 5.06 7.08 -9.95
C VAL A 244 4.02 7.17 -8.84
N SER A 245 2.89 7.78 -9.13
CA SER A 245 1.74 7.86 -8.22
C SER A 245 0.47 7.50 -8.97
N ILE A 246 -0.53 7.02 -8.24
CA ILE A 246 -1.82 6.63 -8.81
C ILE A 246 -2.85 7.69 -8.42
N PHE A 247 -3.60 8.20 -9.39
CA PHE A 247 -4.69 9.12 -9.13
C PHE A 247 -5.79 8.40 -8.34
N TYR A 248 -6.13 8.95 -7.17
CA TYR A 248 -7.00 8.30 -6.20
C TYR A 248 -8.37 8.98 -6.12
N GLU A 249 -8.42 10.31 -6.00
CA GLU A 249 -9.69 11.02 -5.81
C GLU A 249 -9.62 12.46 -6.31
N ASP A 250 -10.64 12.86 -7.07
CA ASP A 250 -10.92 14.26 -7.39
C ASP A 250 -11.43 14.99 -6.14
N ARG A 251 -10.74 16.05 -5.77
CA ARG A 251 -11.06 17.02 -4.73
C ARG A 251 -10.88 18.44 -5.31
N GLY A 252 -10.84 19.45 -4.45
CA GLY A 252 -10.62 20.83 -4.90
C GLY A 252 -11.64 21.30 -5.95
N ILE A 253 -11.12 21.69 -7.11
CA ILE A 253 -11.83 22.15 -8.30
C ILE A 253 -12.31 20.93 -9.08
N LYS A 254 -13.60 20.64 -8.96
CA LYS A 254 -14.22 19.47 -9.60
C LYS A 254 -13.98 19.41 -11.10
N GLY A 255 -13.52 18.23 -11.57
CA GLY A 255 -13.29 17.92 -12.97
C GLY A 255 -11.94 18.39 -13.51
N VAL A 256 -11.06 18.98 -12.69
CA VAL A 256 -9.77 19.52 -13.11
C VAL A 256 -8.68 19.13 -12.12
N LEU A 257 -7.55 18.59 -12.62
CA LEU A 257 -6.45 18.21 -11.74
C LEU A 257 -5.81 19.43 -11.06
N ASP A 258 -5.83 19.45 -9.74
CA ASP A 258 -5.28 20.48 -8.88
C ASP A 258 -4.51 19.93 -7.67
N SER A 259 -3.92 20.84 -6.90
CA SER A 259 -3.06 20.53 -5.75
C SER A 259 -3.75 19.81 -4.58
N LYS A 260 -5.08 19.85 -4.49
CA LYS A 260 -5.88 19.24 -3.42
C LYS A 260 -6.36 17.83 -3.75
N ASP A 261 -6.28 17.43 -5.02
CA ASP A 261 -6.56 16.07 -5.44
C ASP A 261 -5.67 15.06 -4.73
N LEU A 262 -6.19 13.84 -4.58
CA LEU A 262 -5.48 12.78 -3.91
C LEU A 262 -4.77 11.85 -4.89
N VAL A 263 -3.56 11.48 -4.50
CA VAL A 263 -2.82 10.36 -5.06
C VAL A 263 -2.55 9.32 -3.99
N ILE A 264 -2.52 8.06 -4.39
CA ILE A 264 -2.00 6.96 -3.58
C ILE A 264 -0.64 6.54 -4.15
N GLN A 265 0.36 6.42 -3.29
CA GLN A 265 1.73 6.14 -3.72
C GLN A 265 2.54 5.47 -2.60
N SER A 266 3.57 4.71 -2.98
CA SER A 266 4.66 4.33 -2.07
C SER A 266 5.76 5.38 -2.15
N TRP A 267 6.04 6.05 -1.03
CA TRP A 267 7.10 7.05 -0.95
C TRP A 267 7.64 7.20 0.47
N PHE A 268 8.95 7.49 0.55
CA PHE A 268 9.70 7.79 1.77
C PHE A 268 9.70 6.65 2.79
N ASN A 269 8.67 6.55 3.62
CA ASN A 269 8.60 5.58 4.72
C ASN A 269 7.63 4.43 4.45
N GLN A 270 6.51 4.69 3.77
CA GLN A 270 5.43 3.72 3.56
C GLN A 270 4.47 4.16 2.44
N PRO A 271 3.67 3.24 1.89
CA PRO A 271 2.51 3.59 1.09
C PRO A 271 1.49 4.43 1.86
N GLY A 272 0.86 5.36 1.16
CA GLY A 272 -0.14 6.25 1.73
C GLY A 272 -0.89 7.07 0.69
N ILE A 273 -1.92 7.75 1.16
CA ILE A 273 -2.75 8.65 0.37
C ILE A 273 -2.42 10.08 0.77
N PHE A 274 -2.10 10.91 -0.21
CA PHE A 274 -1.64 12.28 0.00
C PHE A 274 -2.35 13.21 -0.97
N THR A 275 -2.52 14.48 -0.59
CA THR A 275 -2.82 15.50 -1.59
C THR A 275 -1.62 15.65 -2.52
N ILE A 276 -1.83 16.02 -3.79
CA ILE A 276 -0.71 16.29 -4.70
C ILE A 276 0.25 17.36 -4.13
N TYR A 277 -0.27 18.37 -3.42
CA TYR A 277 0.55 19.34 -2.70
C TYR A 277 1.47 18.72 -1.63
N ASN A 278 1.04 17.65 -0.95
CA ASN A 278 1.77 17.04 0.18
C ASN A 278 2.41 15.69 -0.20
N CYS A 279 2.41 15.30 -1.47
CA CYS A 279 2.94 14.00 -1.89
C CYS A 279 4.48 13.95 -1.94
N GLY A 280 5.17 15.07 -1.65
CA GLY A 280 6.62 15.17 -1.72
C GLY A 280 7.19 15.56 -3.07
N PHE A 281 6.35 15.64 -4.11
CA PHE A 281 6.73 15.99 -5.49
C PHE A 281 5.97 17.21 -6.02
N TRP A 282 5.49 18.06 -5.11
CA TRP A 282 4.84 19.32 -5.49
C TRP A 282 5.80 20.24 -6.24
N GLY A 283 5.33 20.80 -7.36
CA GLY A 283 6.14 21.66 -8.23
C GLY A 283 6.89 20.92 -9.34
N GLU A 284 6.95 19.60 -9.28
CA GLU A 284 7.58 18.81 -10.34
C GLU A 284 6.70 18.74 -11.59
N PRO A 285 7.29 18.69 -12.80
CA PRO A 285 6.54 18.47 -14.03
C PRO A 285 5.87 17.09 -14.02
N ILE A 286 4.58 17.05 -14.39
CA ILE A 286 3.82 15.79 -14.45
C ILE A 286 3.45 15.40 -15.87
N ARG A 287 3.35 14.09 -16.07
CA ARG A 287 2.69 13.46 -17.21
C ARG A 287 1.68 12.44 -16.70
N VAL A 288 0.58 12.26 -17.43
CA VAL A 288 -0.50 11.34 -17.01
C VAL A 288 -0.77 10.26 -18.05
N TYR A 289 -1.03 9.05 -17.56
CA TYR A 289 -1.10 7.85 -18.39
C TYR A 289 -2.21 6.89 -17.95
N LYS A 290 -2.70 6.12 -18.92
CA LYS A 290 -3.50 4.91 -18.71
C LYS A 290 -2.63 3.67 -18.78
N TRP A 291 -3.07 2.59 -18.15
CA TRP A 291 -2.47 1.28 -18.32
C TRP A 291 -2.76 0.70 -19.72
N LYS A 292 -1.73 0.20 -20.39
CA LYS A 292 -1.83 -0.65 -21.59
C LYS A 292 -2.17 -2.07 -21.16
N ILE A 293 -3.41 -2.30 -20.73
CA ILE A 293 -3.82 -3.66 -20.40
C ILE A 293 -4.09 -4.37 -21.73
N ASN A 294 -3.25 -5.35 -22.08
CA ASN A 294 -3.56 -6.27 -23.17
C ASN A 294 -4.74 -7.13 -22.70
N SER A 295 -5.91 -6.91 -23.30
CA SER A 295 -7.07 -7.80 -23.13
C SER A 295 -6.90 -9.07 -23.96
#